data_AF-A0A7R9XCM2-F1
#
_entry.id   AF-A0A7R9XCM2-F1
#
_cell.length_a   1.000
_cell.length_b   1.000
_cell.length_c   1.000
_cell.angle_alpha   90.00
_cell.angle_beta   90.00
_cell.angle_gamma   90.00
#
_symmetry.space_group_name_H-M   'P 1'
#
loop_
_entity.id
_entity.type
_entity.pdbx_description
1 polymer ?
#
loop_
_entity_poly.entity_id
_entity_poly.type
_entity_poly.pdbx_seq_one_letter_code
_entity_poly.pdbx_strand_id
1 'polypeptide(L)' 'TDEVRISATAGRLVITEPTSNVKPRVQGDGLNKVEGKAGLGLNLLCEMQATPIPDLRWYHVDEDAGKKTPVKLNHR' A
#
# COMPACT_ATOMS: atom_id res chain seq x y z
N THR A 1 -3.18 20.63 -28.30
CA THR A 1 -4.35 19.74 -28.50
C THR A 1 -4.88 19.43 -27.12
N ASP A 2 -5.88 20.19 -26.66
CA ASP A 2 -6.52 20.03 -25.35
C ASP A 2 -7.62 18.96 -25.41
N GLU A 3 -7.23 17.71 -25.65
CA GLU A 3 -8.18 16.60 -25.66
C GLU A 3 -8.21 15.93 -24.29
N VAL A 4 -9.26 16.19 -23.50
CA VAL A 4 -9.50 15.49 -22.22
C VAL A 4 -10.15 14.15 -22.53
N ARG A 5 -9.49 13.06 -22.17
CA ARG A 5 -10.01 11.69 -22.32
C ARG A 5 -10.45 11.16 -20.97
N ILE A 6 -11.73 10.81 -20.87
CA ILE A 6 -12.33 10.21 -19.67
C ILE A 6 -12.36 8.69 -19.86
N SER A 7 -12.27 7.94 -18.75
CA SER A 7 -12.44 6.49 -18.80
C SER A 7 -13.81 6.12 -19.37
N ALA A 8 -13.88 5.04 -20.16
CA ALA A 8 -15.13 4.54 -20.71
C ALA A 8 -16.13 4.07 -19.63
N THR A 9 -15.63 3.76 -18.43
CA THR A 9 -16.41 3.23 -17.32
C THR A 9 -16.10 4.01 -16.04
N ALA A 10 -17.13 4.26 -15.23
CA ALA A 10 -16.99 4.81 -13.89
C ALA A 10 -16.81 3.67 -12.86
N GLY A 11 -15.87 3.85 -11.92
CA GLY A 11 -15.74 2.96 -10.77
C GLY A 11 -16.86 3.19 -9.75
N ARG A 12 -17.12 2.18 -8.91
CA ARG A 12 -18.05 2.27 -7.77
C ARG A 12 -17.36 1.79 -6.51
N LEU A 13 -17.49 2.55 -5.42
CA LEU A 13 -17.12 2.09 -4.08
C LEU A 13 -18.36 1.49 -3.40
N VAL A 14 -18.25 0.25 -2.96
CA VAL A 14 -19.30 -0.43 -2.17
C VAL A 14 -18.84 -0.43 -0.71
N ILE A 15 -19.64 0.15 0.18
CA ILE A 15 -19.33 0.25 1.61
C ILE A 15 -20.21 -0.75 2.35
N THR A 16 -19.58 -1.57 3.19
CA THR A 16 -20.24 -2.56 4.03
C THR A 16 -19.95 -2.26 5.50
N GLU A 17 -20.97 -2.32 6.35
CA GLU A 17 -20.76 -2.23 7.79
C GLU A 17 -20.05 -3.49 8.32
N PRO A 18 -19.08 -3.34 9.23
CA PRO A 18 -18.39 -4.47 9.81
C PRO A 18 -19.30 -5.25 10.75
N THR A 19 -19.43 -6.55 10.52
CA THR A 19 -20.28 -7.43 11.35
C THR A 19 -19.49 -8.14 12.45
N SER A 20 -18.17 -8.25 12.32
CA SER A 20 -17.30 -8.91 13.30
C SER A 20 -15.84 -8.45 13.18
N ASN A 21 -15.01 -8.86 14.13
CA ASN A 21 -13.58 -8.66 14.05
C ASN A 21 -12.97 -9.58 12.98
N VAL A 22 -12.37 -8.98 11.96
CA VAL A 22 -11.70 -9.65 10.87
C VAL A 22 -10.22 -9.29 10.91
N LYS A 23 -9.36 -10.29 11.13
CA LYS A 23 -7.90 -10.11 11.07
C LYS A 23 -7.47 -9.52 9.71
N PRO A 24 -6.40 -8.71 9.66
CA PRO A 24 -5.90 -8.18 8.39
C PRO A 24 -5.63 -9.30 7.38
N ARG A 25 -6.29 -9.21 6.22
CA ARG A 25 -6.03 -10.05 5.06
C ARG A 25 -5.30 -9.21 4.03
N VAL A 26 -4.05 -9.53 3.79
CA VAL A 26 -3.22 -8.92 2.72
C VAL A 26 -3.53 -9.64 1.41
N GLN A 27 -3.64 -8.89 0.31
CA GLN A 27 -3.72 -9.48 -1.03
C GLN A 27 -2.32 -9.90 -1.50
N GLY A 28 -2.20 -11.12 -2.03
CA GLY A 28 -0.92 -11.70 -2.45
C GLY A 28 -0.09 -12.24 -1.28
N ASP A 29 1.21 -12.43 -1.50
CA ASP A 29 2.17 -12.94 -0.52
C ASP A 29 2.80 -11.84 0.35
N GLY A 30 2.45 -10.57 0.10
CA GLY A 30 3.03 -9.41 0.79
C GLY A 30 4.49 -9.12 0.40
N LEU A 31 5.02 -9.81 -0.62
CA LEU A 31 6.41 -9.73 -1.07
C LEU A 31 6.51 -9.23 -2.51
N ASN A 32 5.63 -8.30 -2.89
CA ASN A 32 5.66 -7.70 -4.22
C ASN A 32 6.99 -6.96 -4.42
N LYS A 33 7.88 -7.53 -5.23
CA LYS A 33 9.09 -6.84 -5.68
C LYS A 33 8.67 -5.68 -6.57
N VAL A 34 8.97 -4.46 -6.17
CA VAL A 34 8.72 -3.26 -6.97
C VAL A 34 10.05 -2.71 -7.45
N GLU A 35 10.18 -2.56 -8.76
CA GLU A 35 11.35 -1.96 -9.41
C GLU A 35 10.98 -0.57 -9.94
N GLY A 36 11.90 0.38 -9.82
CA GLY A 36 11.70 1.76 -10.25
C GLY A 36 12.97 2.35 -10.85
N LYS A 37 12.81 3.43 -11.60
CA LYS A 37 13.98 4.17 -12.13
C LYS A 37 14.54 5.07 -11.04
N ALA A 38 15.87 5.11 -10.94
CA ALA A 38 16.56 6.01 -10.03
C ALA A 38 16.13 7.47 -10.27
N GLY A 39 15.93 8.21 -9.17
CA GLY A 39 15.45 9.59 -9.21
C GLY A 39 13.94 9.76 -9.37
N LEU A 40 13.17 8.68 -9.59
CA LEU A 40 11.71 8.70 -9.56
C LEU A 40 11.17 8.10 -8.26
N GLY A 41 9.98 8.53 -7.86
CA GLY A 41 9.27 7.96 -6.72
C GLY A 41 8.83 6.52 -6.98
N LEU A 42 8.80 5.71 -5.91
CA LEU A 42 8.32 4.34 -5.93
C LEU A 42 7.08 4.21 -5.04
N ASN A 43 6.06 3.50 -5.52
CA ASN A 43 4.86 3.21 -4.74
C ASN A 43 4.94 1.81 -4.13
N LEU A 44 5.08 1.73 -2.81
CA LEU A 44 5.05 0.49 -2.06
C LEU A 44 3.66 0.32 -1.46
N LEU A 45 2.83 -0.49 -2.11
CA LEU A 45 1.44 -0.71 -1.69
C LEU A 45 1.34 -1.94 -0.78
N CYS A 46 0.54 -1.81 0.28
CA CYS A 46 0.12 -2.92 1.13
C CYS A 46 -1.40 -2.98 1.12
N GLU A 47 -1.95 -3.74 0.17
CA GLU A 47 -3.39 -3.89 0.01
C GLU A 47 -3.92 -4.86 1.05
N MET A 48 -4.68 -4.35 2.01
CA MET A 48 -5.27 -5.16 3.07
C MET A 48 -6.68 -4.73 3.45
N GLN A 49 -7.44 -5.68 4.00
CA GLN A 49 -8.75 -5.44 4.59
C GLN A 49 -8.79 -6.02 6.00
N ALA A 50 -9.31 -5.26 6.96
CA ALA A 50 -9.44 -5.68 8.35
C ALA A 50 -10.58 -4.92 9.05
N THR A 51 -11.05 -5.48 10.15
CA THR A 51 -11.89 -4.76 11.12
C THR A 51 -11.49 -5.22 12.52
N PRO A 52 -11.10 -4.33 13.44
CA PRO A 52 -10.98 -2.86 13.30
C PRO A 52 -9.87 -2.43 12.32
N ILE A 53 -9.77 -1.12 12.06
CA ILE A 53 -8.73 -0.54 11.18
C ILE A 53 -7.35 -0.90 11.75
N PRO A 54 -6.43 -1.47 10.94
CA PRO A 54 -5.12 -1.89 11.42
C PRO A 54 -4.08 -0.78 11.35
N ASP A 55 -3.02 -0.92 12.15
CA ASP A 55 -1.81 -0.12 12.03
C ASP A 55 -0.89 -0.67 10.93
N LEU A 56 -0.43 0.21 10.03
CA LEU A 56 0.55 -0.13 9.00
C LEU A 56 1.93 0.47 9.34
N ARG A 57 2.99 -0.34 9.27
CA ARG A 57 4.37 0.10 9.52
C ARG A 57 5.32 -0.46 8.46
N TRP A 58 6.18 0.41 7.92
CA TRP A 58 7.22 0.04 6.96
C TRP A 58 8.58 -0.05 7.65
N TYR A 59 9.38 -1.05 7.26
CA TYR A 59 10.74 -1.26 7.76
C TYR A 59 11.71 -1.36 6.60
N HIS A 60 12.88 -0.75 6.76
CA HIS A 60 14.05 -0.99 5.92
C HIS A 60 14.92 -2.05 6.58
N VAL A 61 15.37 -3.03 5.81
CA VAL A 61 16.29 -4.07 6.27
C VAL A 61 17.61 -3.86 5.54
N ASP A 62 18.66 -3.53 6.29
CA ASP A 62 19.99 -3.38 5.70
C ASP A 62 20.55 -4.77 5.39
N GLU A 63 21.00 -4.99 4.14
CA GLU A 63 21.51 -6.29 3.67
C GLU A 63 22.71 -6.78 4.49
N ASP A 64 23.59 -5.87 4.91
CA ASP A 64 24.84 -6.22 5.59
C ASP A 64 24.68 -6.58 7.08
N ALA A 65 23.65 -6.03 7.74
CA ALA A 65 23.52 -6.10 9.20
C ALA A 65 22.29 -6.87 9.69
N GLY A 66 21.35 -7.21 8.79
CA GLY A 66 20.05 -7.79 9.15
C GLY A 66 19.21 -6.90 10.08
N LYS A 67 19.65 -5.65 10.28
CA LYS A 67 19.05 -4.71 11.22
C LYS A 67 17.81 -4.12 10.56
N LYS A 68 16.67 -4.26 11.24
CA LYS A 68 15.40 -3.66 10.82
C LYS A 68 15.28 -2.26 11.42
N THR A 69 15.12 -1.25 10.59
CA THR A 69 14.88 0.13 11.04
C THR A 69 13.51 0.61 10.55
N PRO A 70 12.71 1.28 11.38
CA PRO A 70 11.42 1.80 10.95
C PRO A 70 11.63 2.91 9.92
N VAL A 71 10.92 2.84 8.80
CA VAL A 71 10.91 3.91 7.81
C VAL A 71 10.21 5.11 8.43
N LYS A 72 10.93 6.22 8.54
CA LYS A 72 10.35 7.48 9.00
C LYS A 72 9.55 8.07 7.85
N LEU A 73 8.23 8.15 8.01
CA LEU A 73 7.42 8.99 7.13
C LEU A 73 7.82 10.44 7.43
N ASN A 74 8.40 11.13 6.43
CA ASN A 74 8.59 12.56 6.56
C ASN A 74 7.20 13.20 6.62
N HIS A 75 6.86 13.84 7.73
CA HIS A 75 5.69 14.71 7.82
C HIS A 75 5.87 15.80 6.77
N ARG A 76 5.06 15.79 5.74
CA ARG A 76 5.00 16.87 4.76
C ARG A 76 3.78 17.72 5.04
#